data_AF-A0A9Q8P5A5-F1
#
_entry.id   AF-A0A9Q8P5A5-F1
#
_cell.length_a   1.000
_cell.length_b   1.000
_cell.length_c   1.000
_cell.angle_alpha   90.00
_cell.angle_beta   90.00
_cell.angle_gamma   90.00
#
_symmetry.space_group_name_H-M   'P 1'
#
loop_
_entity.id
_entity.type
_entity.pdbx_description
1 polymer ?
#
loop_
_entity_poly.entity_id
_entity_poly.type
_entity_poly.pdbx_seq_one_letter_code
_entity_poly.pdbx_strand_id
1 'polypeptide(L)'
;MRFVHKCAMYASNGLRNQLVRIDPSTKDIKIFQPPPFNDLYTAKDGIWLTQTGNVFSFVSFATESFTNYPIPTPLSLPLGLFVASDGVVYIAELLANKILTYGPKTDVTSECDLPEPLQMPTVIRAEKDGFVYFALFTGNGIGRINMKTHKIEIFHTNQLLGIGADDAIDKYGGVWYSFFNVDRLARLDTDTLKFSYVDFPNTGASIGLPGTLSPLPPYVDVAVNYGPGDAIYFTDISGNRVGRYSLSGLY
;
A
#
# COMPACT_ATOMS: atom_id res chain seq x y z
N MET A 1 19.34 19.05 27.33
CA MET A 1 19.84 18.19 26.23
C MET A 1 18.67 17.96 25.28
N ARG A 2 18.64 18.65 24.13
CA ARG A 2 17.54 18.57 23.15
C ARG A 2 18.02 17.72 21.96
N PHE A 3 17.40 16.58 21.72
CA PHE A 3 17.47 15.90 20.42
C PHE A 3 16.19 16.25 19.65
N VAL A 4 16.24 17.32 18.86
CA VAL A 4 15.19 17.61 17.88
C VAL A 4 15.59 16.85 16.62
N HIS A 5 15.00 15.68 16.40
CA HIS A 5 15.03 15.08 15.07
C HIS A 5 14.28 16.05 14.14
N LYS A 6 15.00 16.65 13.18
CA LYS A 6 14.42 17.56 12.19
C LYS A 6 13.33 16.80 11.43
N CYS A 7 12.09 17.26 11.51
CA CYS A 7 10.95 16.69 10.79
C CYS A 7 11.14 16.93 9.28
N ALA A 8 11.86 16.06 8.58
CA ALA A 8 11.92 16.08 7.12
C ALA A 8 10.75 15.29 6.54
N MET A 9 10.16 15.79 5.46
CA MET A 9 9.19 15.05 4.65
C MET A 9 9.91 14.38 3.49
N TYR A 10 9.48 13.16 3.14
CA TYR A 10 9.98 12.44 1.98
C TYR A 10 8.84 12.16 1.01
N ALA A 11 9.11 12.32 -0.28
CA ALA A 11 8.16 12.08 -1.36
C ALA A 11 8.85 11.47 -2.57
N SER A 12 8.12 10.69 -3.36
CA SER A 12 8.60 10.20 -4.65
C SER A 12 8.18 11.15 -5.77
N ASN A 13 9.03 11.26 -6.81
CA ASN A 13 8.65 11.80 -8.10
C ASN A 13 8.88 10.70 -9.15
N GLY A 14 7.82 9.93 -9.39
CA GLY A 14 7.84 8.74 -10.24
C GLY A 14 8.24 9.01 -11.69
N LEU A 15 7.88 10.17 -12.26
CA LEU A 15 8.25 10.52 -13.64
C LEU A 15 9.77 10.66 -13.85
N ARG A 16 10.51 10.95 -12.78
CA ARG A 16 11.96 11.18 -12.84
C ARG A 16 12.77 10.19 -12.01
N ASN A 17 12.12 9.17 -11.42
CA ASN A 17 12.73 8.21 -10.50
C ASN A 17 13.47 8.89 -9.33
N GLN A 18 12.86 9.92 -8.75
CA GLN A 18 13.47 10.73 -7.70
C GLN A 18 12.86 10.43 -6.34
N LEU A 19 13.71 10.39 -5.32
CA LEU A 19 13.30 10.52 -3.91
C LEU A 19 13.63 11.94 -3.47
N VAL A 20 12.62 12.67 -3.01
CA VAL A 20 12.73 14.08 -2.61
C VAL A 20 12.65 14.15 -1.09
N ARG A 21 13.63 14.80 -0.46
CA ARG A 21 13.59 15.19 0.95
C ARG A 21 13.34 16.68 1.06
N ILE A 22 12.33 17.06 1.82
CA ILE A 22 11.90 18.44 2.04
C ILE A 22 12.05 18.74 3.53
N ASP A 23 12.84 19.74 3.89
CA ASP A 23 12.81 20.32 5.23
C ASP A 23 11.70 21.40 5.26
N PRO A 24 10.56 21.17 5.93
CA PRO A 24 9.46 22.13 5.94
C PRO A 24 9.81 23.43 6.68
N SER A 25 10.81 23.41 7.57
CA SER A 25 11.22 24.57 8.36
C SER A 25 12.13 25.50 7.57
N THR A 26 13.10 24.95 6.84
CA THR A 26 14.05 25.75 6.03
C THR A 26 13.59 25.91 4.59
N LYS A 27 12.65 25.07 4.13
CA LYS A 27 12.23 24.89 2.73
C LYS A 27 13.33 24.31 1.84
N ASP A 28 14.38 23.76 2.43
CA ASP A 28 15.44 23.09 1.67
C ASP A 28 14.91 21.81 1.04
N ILE A 29 15.18 21.63 -0.24
CA ILE A 29 14.83 20.43 -0.99
C ILE A 29 16.11 19.74 -1.43
N LYS A 30 16.25 18.48 -1.05
CA LYS A 30 17.31 17.59 -1.53
C LYS A 30 16.70 16.49 -2.38
N ILE A 31 17.32 16.23 -3.53
CA ILE A 31 16.88 15.21 -4.46
C ILE A 31 17.91 14.08 -4.47
N PHE A 32 17.43 12.86 -4.27
CA PHE A 32 18.15 11.62 -4.46
C PHE A 32 17.66 10.95 -5.74
N GLN A 33 18.56 10.26 -6.43
CA GLN A 33 18.28 9.52 -7.67
C GLN A 33 18.54 8.03 -7.45
N PRO A 34 17.66 7.33 -6.70
CA PRO A 34 17.76 5.88 -6.60
C PRO A 34 17.50 5.22 -7.97
N PRO A 35 17.89 3.94 -8.16
CA PRO A 35 17.31 3.13 -9.22
C PRO A 35 15.78 3.15 -9.15
N PRO A 36 15.07 2.94 -10.29
CA PRO A 36 13.61 2.99 -10.33
C PRO A 36 12.97 2.11 -9.25
N PHE A 37 12.04 2.69 -8.51
CA PHE A 37 11.39 2.06 -7.37
C PHE A 37 9.88 2.13 -7.49
N ASN A 38 9.21 1.16 -6.88
CA ASN A 38 7.77 0.94 -6.98
C ASN A 38 7.03 1.51 -5.76
N ASP A 39 7.54 1.22 -4.56
CA ASP A 39 6.97 1.69 -3.31
C ASP A 39 8.06 2.10 -2.29
N LEU A 40 7.64 2.84 -1.25
CA LEU A 40 8.48 3.27 -0.15
C LEU A 40 7.75 3.20 1.19
N TYR A 41 8.48 2.89 2.26
CA TYR A 41 7.97 2.99 3.62
C TYR A 41 9.01 3.57 4.57
N THR A 42 8.60 4.54 5.39
CA THR A 42 9.51 5.18 6.34
C THR A 42 9.65 4.33 7.60
N ALA A 43 10.89 4.04 7.98
CA ALA A 43 11.24 3.45 9.25
C ALA A 43 11.89 4.52 10.16
N LYS A 44 12.20 4.12 11.41
CA LYS A 44 12.83 5.02 12.39
C LYS A 44 14.16 5.63 11.90
N ASP A 45 15.00 4.81 11.28
CA ASP A 45 16.39 5.17 10.96
C ASP A 45 16.64 5.35 9.45
N GLY A 46 15.58 5.28 8.63
CA GLY A 46 15.69 5.34 7.17
C GLY A 46 14.39 5.05 6.42
N ILE A 47 14.51 4.78 5.13
CA ILE A 47 13.40 4.45 4.24
C ILE A 47 13.69 3.10 3.57
N TRP A 48 12.69 2.23 3.57
CA TRP A 48 12.68 1.02 2.75
C TRP A 48 12.05 1.29 1.39
N LEU A 49 12.56 0.66 0.34
CA LEU A 49 12.15 0.83 -1.05
C LEU A 49 12.07 -0.52 -1.75
N THR A 50 11.07 -0.75 -2.60
CA THR A 50 11.04 -1.87 -3.57
C THR A 50 11.47 -1.38 -4.94
N GLN A 51 12.25 -2.16 -5.68
CA GLN A 51 12.81 -1.71 -6.96
C GLN A 51 12.51 -2.65 -8.11
N THR A 52 12.38 -2.08 -9.32
CA THR A 52 12.10 -2.85 -10.54
C THR A 52 13.22 -3.84 -10.90
N GLY A 53 14.42 -3.66 -10.33
CA GLY A 53 15.56 -4.57 -10.47
C GLY A 53 15.49 -5.87 -9.67
N ASN A 54 14.32 -6.29 -9.18
CA ASN A 54 14.14 -7.49 -8.34
C ASN A 54 14.91 -7.43 -7.01
N VAL A 55 14.91 -6.25 -6.40
CA VAL A 55 15.56 -5.98 -5.11
C VAL A 55 14.65 -5.13 -4.24
N PHE A 56 14.91 -5.15 -2.94
CA PHE A 56 14.46 -4.12 -2.02
C PHE A 56 15.67 -3.46 -1.37
N SER A 57 15.53 -2.23 -0.88
CA SER A 57 16.65 -1.43 -0.41
C SER A 57 16.32 -0.65 0.85
N PHE A 58 17.34 -0.38 1.64
CA PHE A 58 17.27 0.55 2.78
C PHE A 58 18.12 1.79 2.50
N VAL A 59 17.54 2.97 2.75
CA VAL A 59 18.20 4.27 2.68
C VAL A 59 18.36 4.82 4.09
N SER A 60 19.58 4.87 4.59
CA SER A 60 19.87 5.38 5.94
C SER A 60 19.70 6.90 6.03
N PHE A 61 19.00 7.40 7.04
CA PHE A 61 18.92 8.84 7.28
C PHE A 61 20.23 9.46 7.75
N ALA A 62 21.05 8.70 8.47
CA ALA A 62 22.29 9.19 9.06
C ALA A 62 23.39 9.36 8.00
N THR A 63 23.48 8.42 7.06
CA THR A 63 24.57 8.34 6.08
C THR A 63 24.12 8.63 4.65
N GLU A 64 22.81 8.67 4.39
CA GLU A 64 22.22 8.78 3.06
C GLU A 64 22.70 7.69 2.08
N SER A 65 23.17 6.56 2.61
CA SER A 65 23.66 5.43 1.84
C SER A 65 22.54 4.43 1.54
N PHE A 66 22.66 3.75 0.40
CA PHE A 66 21.77 2.69 -0.04
C PHE A 66 22.37 1.32 0.27
N THR A 67 21.56 0.42 0.81
CA THR A 67 21.87 -1.00 0.94
C THR A 67 20.80 -1.79 0.19
N ASN A 68 21.22 -2.64 -0.75
CA ASN A 68 20.31 -3.42 -1.59
C ASN A 68 20.31 -4.88 -1.14
N TYR A 69 19.13 -5.49 -1.19
CA TYR A 69 18.87 -6.87 -0.81
C TYR A 69 18.21 -7.59 -1.99
N PRO A 70 18.79 -8.69 -2.49
CA PRO A 70 18.18 -9.46 -3.56
C PRO A 70 16.91 -10.16 -3.08
N ILE A 71 15.88 -10.15 -3.92
CA ILE A 71 14.71 -11.01 -3.71
C ILE A 71 15.04 -12.40 -4.26
N PRO A 72 14.92 -13.48 -3.46
CA PRO A 72 15.27 -14.83 -3.88
C PRO A 72 14.55 -15.30 -5.14
N THR A 73 13.24 -15.05 -5.23
CA THR A 73 12.46 -15.39 -6.43
C THR A 73 12.80 -14.43 -7.58
N PRO A 74 13.28 -14.94 -8.73
CA PRO A 74 13.59 -14.10 -9.89
C PRO A 74 12.32 -13.53 -10.52
N LEU A 75 12.43 -12.32 -11.08
CA LEU A 75 11.33 -11.65 -11.81
C LEU A 75 10.03 -11.51 -10.97
N SER A 76 10.18 -11.40 -9.65
CA SER A 76 9.09 -11.32 -8.67
C SER A 76 8.22 -10.07 -8.79
N LEU A 77 8.77 -8.99 -9.38
CA LEU A 77 8.20 -7.65 -9.44
C LEU A 77 7.73 -7.17 -8.06
N PRO A 78 8.65 -6.80 -7.15
CA PRO A 78 8.26 -6.30 -5.83
C PRO A 78 7.51 -4.99 -5.97
N LEU A 79 6.29 -4.92 -5.44
CA LEU A 79 5.42 -3.75 -5.55
C LEU A 79 5.33 -3.04 -4.20
N GLY A 80 4.39 -3.43 -3.33
CA GLY A 80 4.19 -2.80 -2.03
C GLY A 80 5.16 -3.26 -0.95
N LEU A 81 5.41 -2.39 0.03
CA LEU A 81 6.17 -2.73 1.23
C LEU A 81 5.67 -2.06 2.50
N PHE A 82 5.87 -2.74 3.63
CA PHE A 82 5.44 -2.27 4.94
C PHE A 82 6.42 -2.70 6.03
N VAL A 83 6.71 -1.81 6.97
CA VAL A 83 7.47 -2.16 8.18
C VAL A 83 6.48 -2.34 9.31
N ALA A 84 6.29 -3.58 9.76
CA ALA A 84 5.33 -3.91 10.81
C ALA A 84 5.86 -3.55 12.21
N SER A 85 4.96 -3.60 13.20
CA SER A 85 5.25 -3.22 14.58
C SER A 85 6.32 -4.07 15.28
N ASP A 86 6.54 -5.30 14.80
CA ASP A 86 7.63 -6.18 15.26
C ASP A 86 8.99 -5.83 14.61
N GLY A 87 9.00 -4.92 13.64
CA GLY A 87 10.17 -4.47 12.88
C GLY A 87 10.50 -5.34 11.68
N VAL A 88 9.66 -6.32 11.33
CA VAL A 88 9.79 -7.12 10.10
C VAL A 88 9.30 -6.28 8.91
N VAL A 89 10.04 -6.37 7.81
CA VAL A 89 9.67 -5.76 6.53
C VAL A 89 8.88 -6.79 5.72
N TYR A 90 7.66 -6.46 5.35
CA TYR A 90 6.79 -7.24 4.47
C TYR A 90 6.81 -6.63 3.09
N ILE A 91 6.97 -7.45 2.06
CA ILE A 91 7.04 -7.03 0.65
C ILE A 91 6.11 -7.90 -0.18
N ALA A 92 5.29 -7.27 -1.00
CA ALA A 92 4.43 -7.96 -1.95
C ALA A 92 5.20 -8.22 -3.25
N GLU A 93 5.29 -9.49 -3.63
CA GLU A 93 5.89 -9.92 -4.89
C GLU A 93 4.77 -10.16 -5.92
N LEU A 94 4.46 -9.14 -6.70
CA LEU A 94 3.26 -9.10 -7.53
C LEU A 94 3.23 -10.25 -8.54
N LEU A 95 4.32 -10.50 -9.27
CA LEU A 95 4.37 -11.55 -10.29
C LEU A 95 4.70 -12.93 -9.70
N ALA A 96 5.42 -12.99 -8.58
CA ALA A 96 5.70 -14.27 -7.93
C ALA A 96 4.50 -14.82 -7.15
N ASN A 97 3.49 -13.98 -6.86
CA ASN A 97 2.33 -14.34 -6.06
C ASN A 97 2.72 -14.78 -4.63
N LYS A 98 3.64 -14.02 -4.01
CA LYS A 98 4.24 -14.28 -2.70
C LYS A 98 4.25 -13.02 -1.83
N ILE A 99 4.38 -13.23 -0.52
CA ILE A 99 4.80 -12.19 0.43
C ILE A 99 6.20 -12.55 0.94
N LEU A 100 7.16 -11.65 0.73
CA LEU A 100 8.48 -11.72 1.34
C LEU A 100 8.47 -11.08 2.72
N THR A 101 9.16 -11.71 3.66
CA THR A 101 9.47 -11.17 4.99
C THR A 101 10.98 -11.01 5.11
N TYR A 102 11.42 -9.87 5.64
CA TYR A 102 12.81 -9.61 5.98
C TYR A 102 12.90 -9.09 7.41
N GLY A 103 13.67 -9.78 8.25
CA GLY A 103 13.95 -9.36 9.62
C GLY A 103 15.27 -8.58 9.69
N PRO A 104 15.28 -7.24 9.80
CA PRO A 104 16.52 -6.45 9.74
C PRO A 104 17.47 -6.72 10.92
N LYS A 105 16.95 -7.20 12.05
CA LYS A 105 17.77 -7.56 13.23
C LYS A 105 18.47 -8.90 13.09
N THR A 106 17.87 -9.82 12.34
CA THR A 106 18.37 -11.19 12.15
C THR A 106 19.05 -11.38 10.81
N ASP A 107 18.86 -10.44 9.88
CA ASP A 107 19.28 -10.52 8.48
C ASP A 107 18.75 -11.80 7.80
N VAL A 108 17.48 -12.13 8.06
CA VAL A 108 16.82 -13.32 7.54
C VAL A 108 15.70 -12.93 6.60
N THR A 109 15.70 -13.54 5.42
CA THR A 109 14.65 -13.42 4.40
C THR A 109 13.86 -14.73 4.30
N SER A 110 12.55 -14.64 4.15
CA SER A 110 11.67 -15.78 3.86
C SER A 110 10.54 -15.36 2.92
N GLU A 111 10.19 -16.20 1.96
CA GLU A 111 9.09 -15.97 1.02
C GLU A 111 7.94 -16.94 1.32
N CYS A 112 6.71 -16.41 1.33
CA CYS A 112 5.50 -17.15 1.63
C CYS A 112 4.55 -17.13 0.43
N ASP A 113 4.23 -18.32 -0.09
CA ASP A 113 3.24 -18.45 -1.17
C ASP A 113 1.85 -18.07 -0.71
N LEU A 114 1.13 -17.30 -1.55
CA LEU A 114 -0.31 -17.15 -1.36
C LEU A 114 -1.00 -18.51 -1.59
N PRO A 115 -2.07 -18.83 -0.84
CA PRO A 115 -2.74 -20.14 -0.91
C PRO A 115 -3.50 -20.36 -2.23
N GLU A 116 -3.67 -19.30 -3.03
CA GLU A 116 -4.37 -19.33 -4.31
C GLU A 116 -3.48 -18.72 -5.40
N PRO A 117 -3.53 -19.23 -6.64
CA PRO A 117 -2.75 -18.70 -7.74
C PRO A 117 -3.34 -17.38 -8.27
N LEU A 118 -2.53 -16.60 -8.99
CA LEU A 118 -2.96 -15.42 -9.75
C LEU A 118 -3.69 -14.36 -8.91
N GLN A 119 -3.28 -14.16 -7.67
CA GLN A 119 -3.85 -13.15 -6.78
C GLN A 119 -3.15 -11.81 -6.92
N MET A 120 -1.84 -11.86 -7.22
CA MET A 120 -0.99 -10.70 -7.52
C MET A 120 -1.04 -9.65 -6.38
N PRO A 121 -0.40 -9.93 -5.23
CA PRO A 121 -0.41 -9.01 -4.09
C PRO A 121 0.23 -7.67 -4.48
N THR A 122 -0.38 -6.56 -4.05
CA THR A 122 0.05 -5.21 -4.44
C THR A 122 0.57 -4.40 -3.27
N VAL A 123 -0.26 -3.54 -2.69
CA VAL A 123 0.13 -2.61 -1.64
C VAL A 123 -0.12 -3.25 -0.28
N ILE A 124 0.70 -2.84 0.69
CA ILE A 124 0.67 -3.30 2.07
C ILE A 124 0.68 -2.05 2.97
N ARG A 125 -0.43 -1.74 3.65
CA ARG A 125 -0.53 -0.55 4.53
C ARG A 125 -1.29 -0.79 5.82
N ALA A 126 -1.77 -2.00 6.05
CA ALA A 126 -2.61 -2.30 7.18
C ALA A 126 -1.98 -3.34 8.10
N GLU A 127 -2.03 -3.08 9.41
CA GLU A 127 -1.65 -4.02 10.45
C GLU A 127 -2.66 -3.95 11.59
N LYS A 128 -3.15 -5.11 12.03
CA LYS A 128 -4.02 -5.22 13.21
C LYS A 128 -4.00 -6.64 13.78
N ASP A 129 -3.99 -6.71 15.10
CA ASP A 129 -4.15 -7.94 15.89
C ASP A 129 -3.16 -9.05 15.51
N GLY A 130 -1.91 -8.68 15.19
CA GLY A 130 -0.85 -9.62 14.81
C GLY A 130 -0.92 -10.10 13.35
N PHE A 131 -1.66 -9.39 12.50
CA PHE A 131 -1.72 -9.62 11.06
C PHE A 131 -1.32 -8.37 10.29
N VAL A 132 -0.57 -8.58 9.21
CA VAL A 132 -0.33 -7.58 8.16
C VAL A 132 -1.26 -7.90 7.01
N TYR A 133 -1.96 -6.88 6.50
CA TYR A 133 -2.93 -6.99 5.42
C TYR A 133 -2.37 -6.36 4.15
N PHE A 134 -2.83 -6.86 3.01
CA PHE A 134 -2.38 -6.42 1.70
C PHE A 134 -3.50 -6.54 0.65
N ALA A 135 -3.48 -5.64 -0.33
CA ALA A 135 -4.39 -5.67 -1.47
C ALA A 135 -4.03 -6.77 -2.48
N LEU A 136 -5.04 -7.27 -3.20
CA LEU A 136 -4.88 -8.25 -4.29
C LEU A 136 -5.33 -7.64 -5.61
N PHE A 137 -4.44 -7.59 -6.61
CA PHE A 137 -4.73 -6.98 -7.91
C PHE A 137 -5.82 -7.75 -8.68
N THR A 138 -5.50 -8.96 -9.14
CA THR A 138 -6.44 -9.84 -9.86
C THR A 138 -7.23 -10.74 -8.92
N GLY A 139 -6.74 -10.94 -7.69
CA GLY A 139 -7.43 -11.70 -6.65
C GLY A 139 -8.70 -11.04 -6.12
N ASN A 140 -8.91 -9.75 -6.41
CA ASN A 140 -10.13 -9.02 -6.10
C ASN A 140 -10.52 -9.12 -4.61
N GLY A 141 -9.62 -8.71 -3.74
CA GLY A 141 -9.76 -8.94 -2.31
C GLY A 141 -8.62 -8.41 -1.47
N ILE A 142 -8.62 -8.83 -0.22
CA ILE A 142 -7.58 -8.52 0.76
C ILE A 142 -6.99 -9.84 1.24
N GLY A 143 -5.67 -9.95 1.22
CA GLY A 143 -4.94 -11.00 1.91
C GLY A 143 -4.47 -10.52 3.28
N ARG A 144 -4.24 -11.45 4.20
CA ARG A 144 -3.50 -11.16 5.44
C ARG A 144 -2.50 -12.26 5.74
N ILE A 145 -1.37 -11.87 6.30
CA ILE A 145 -0.33 -12.78 6.80
C ILE A 145 -0.25 -12.66 8.32
N ASN A 146 -0.25 -13.80 9.01
CA ASN A 146 -0.02 -13.83 10.44
C ASN A 146 1.46 -13.55 10.73
N MET A 147 1.74 -12.56 11.58
CA MET A 147 3.11 -12.11 11.85
C MET A 147 3.96 -13.15 12.58
N LYS A 148 3.35 -14.13 13.26
CA LYS A 148 4.08 -15.19 13.98
C LYS A 148 4.22 -16.48 13.19
N THR A 149 3.16 -16.90 12.52
CA THR A 149 3.11 -18.20 11.84
C THR A 149 3.37 -18.12 10.34
N HIS A 150 3.35 -16.91 9.79
CA HIS A 150 3.45 -16.62 8.35
C HIS A 150 2.35 -17.28 7.50
N LYS A 151 1.28 -17.79 8.14
CA LYS A 151 0.11 -18.32 7.44
C LYS A 151 -0.61 -17.17 6.74
N ILE A 152 -0.90 -17.35 5.46
CA ILE A 152 -1.67 -16.42 4.64
C ILE A 152 -3.13 -16.87 4.53
N GLU A 153 -4.05 -15.93 4.63
CA GLU A 153 -5.48 -16.09 4.38
C GLU A 153 -5.94 -15.02 3.37
N ILE A 154 -6.91 -15.36 2.51
CA ILE A 154 -7.43 -14.48 1.46
C ILE A 154 -8.93 -14.30 1.66
N PHE A 155 -9.40 -13.05 1.48
CA PHE A 155 -10.80 -12.66 1.54
C PHE A 155 -11.19 -11.96 0.25
N HIS A 156 -11.99 -12.62 -0.58
CA HIS A 156 -12.49 -12.02 -1.81
C HIS A 156 -13.69 -11.12 -1.55
N THR A 157 -13.75 -10.02 -2.30
CA THR A 157 -14.95 -9.20 -2.38
C THR A 157 -16.03 -9.92 -3.20
N ASN A 158 -17.28 -9.45 -3.12
CA ASN A 158 -18.34 -9.83 -4.06
C ASN A 158 -18.46 -8.84 -5.24
N GLN A 159 -17.52 -7.90 -5.39
CA GLN A 159 -17.54 -6.92 -6.48
C GLN A 159 -17.23 -7.62 -7.80
N LEU A 160 -18.16 -7.54 -8.75
CA LEU A 160 -17.97 -8.15 -10.06
C LEU A 160 -16.82 -7.49 -10.81
N LEU A 161 -15.88 -8.32 -11.30
CA LEU A 161 -14.73 -7.91 -12.13
C LEU A 161 -13.86 -6.80 -11.52
N GLY A 162 -13.79 -6.72 -10.19
CA GLY A 162 -12.93 -5.74 -9.51
C GLY A 162 -11.45 -6.04 -9.70
N ILE A 163 -10.67 -5.03 -10.06
CA ILE A 163 -9.20 -5.06 -10.08
C ILE A 163 -8.71 -4.18 -8.93
N GLY A 164 -8.04 -4.79 -7.96
CA GLY A 164 -7.57 -4.13 -6.75
C GLY A 164 -6.41 -3.20 -6.95
N ALA A 165 -6.34 -2.13 -6.16
CA ALA A 165 -5.19 -1.23 -6.18
C ALA A 165 -4.44 -1.25 -4.85
N ASP A 166 -5.07 -0.67 -3.82
CA ASP A 166 -4.41 -0.30 -2.58
C ASP A 166 -5.26 -0.67 -1.37
N ASP A 167 -4.63 -0.81 -0.20
CA ASP A 167 -5.26 -1.06 1.08
C ASP A 167 -4.92 0.02 2.10
N ALA A 168 -5.80 0.23 3.09
CA ALA A 168 -5.51 1.11 4.21
C ALA A 168 -6.38 0.76 5.41
N ILE A 169 -5.80 0.65 6.60
CA ILE A 169 -6.59 0.42 7.81
C ILE A 169 -7.23 1.71 8.31
N ASP A 170 -8.42 1.62 8.92
CA ASP A 170 -9.05 2.68 9.71
C ASP A 170 -8.97 2.44 11.23
N LYS A 171 -9.24 3.48 12.01
CA LYS A 171 -9.20 3.42 13.49
C LYS A 171 -10.28 2.52 14.12
N TYR A 172 -11.26 2.10 13.33
CA TYR A 172 -12.34 1.21 13.75
C TYR A 172 -12.03 -0.25 13.40
N GLY A 173 -10.82 -0.56 12.92
CA GLY A 173 -10.41 -1.92 12.59
C GLY A 173 -10.92 -2.42 11.24
N GLY A 174 -11.31 -1.53 10.33
CA GLY A 174 -11.61 -1.90 8.95
C GLY A 174 -10.41 -1.72 8.05
N VAL A 175 -10.17 -2.68 7.16
CA VAL A 175 -9.19 -2.52 6.07
C VAL A 175 -9.95 -2.12 4.80
N TRP A 176 -9.72 -0.89 4.37
CA TRP A 176 -10.22 -0.34 3.12
C TRP A 176 -9.43 -0.88 1.95
N TYR A 177 -10.11 -1.02 0.82
CA TYR A 177 -9.57 -1.56 -0.42
C TYR A 177 -10.19 -0.82 -1.60
N SER A 178 -9.33 -0.30 -2.48
CA SER A 178 -9.71 0.44 -3.68
C SER A 178 -9.63 -0.42 -4.94
N PHE A 179 -10.37 -0.02 -5.96
CA PHE A 179 -10.39 -0.68 -7.27
C PHE A 179 -9.92 0.28 -8.36
N PHE A 180 -9.10 -0.22 -9.28
CA PHE A 180 -8.69 0.50 -10.48
C PHE A 180 -9.84 0.77 -11.44
N ASN A 181 -10.84 -0.10 -11.48
CA ASN A 181 -11.83 -0.13 -12.56
C ASN A 181 -13.28 -0.07 -12.07
N VAL A 182 -13.49 0.19 -10.78
CA VAL A 182 -14.83 0.29 -10.18
C VAL A 182 -14.88 1.53 -9.31
N ASP A 183 -15.93 2.33 -9.49
CA ASP A 183 -16.19 3.55 -8.69
C ASP A 183 -16.77 3.22 -7.31
N ARG A 184 -16.04 2.42 -6.54
CA ARG A 184 -16.43 1.96 -5.21
C ARG A 184 -15.19 1.72 -4.35
N LEU A 185 -15.36 1.74 -3.04
CA LEU A 185 -14.40 1.21 -2.07
C LEU A 185 -15.03 0.01 -1.37
N ALA A 186 -14.23 -1.02 -1.07
CA ALA A 186 -14.62 -2.07 -0.15
C ALA A 186 -13.95 -1.83 1.21
N ARG A 187 -14.59 -2.28 2.29
CA ARG A 187 -14.02 -2.29 3.64
C ARG A 187 -14.21 -3.67 4.25
N LEU A 188 -13.10 -4.37 4.50
CA LEU A 188 -13.10 -5.61 5.27
C LEU A 188 -13.12 -5.29 6.75
N ASP A 189 -14.18 -5.67 7.44
CA ASP A 189 -14.21 -5.63 8.89
C ASP A 189 -13.34 -6.76 9.48
N THR A 190 -12.33 -6.43 10.28
CA THR A 190 -11.31 -7.43 10.71
C THR A 190 -11.79 -8.39 11.80
N ASP A 191 -12.87 -8.04 12.51
CA ASP A 191 -13.47 -8.90 13.53
C ASP A 191 -14.41 -9.93 12.90
N THR A 192 -15.22 -9.50 11.93
CA THR A 192 -16.24 -10.34 11.28
C THR A 192 -15.81 -10.94 9.94
N LEU A 193 -14.73 -10.42 9.35
CA LEU A 193 -14.19 -10.79 8.04
C LEU A 193 -15.20 -10.63 6.89
N LYS A 194 -16.09 -9.65 7.03
CA LYS A 194 -17.12 -9.32 6.02
C LYS A 194 -16.82 -8.00 5.36
N PHE A 195 -17.10 -7.93 4.05
CA PHE A 195 -17.01 -6.70 3.30
C PHE A 195 -18.27 -5.85 3.43
N SER A 196 -18.04 -4.54 3.52
CA SER A 196 -19.02 -3.49 3.24
C SER A 196 -18.49 -2.61 2.11
N TYR A 197 -19.34 -1.77 1.52
CA TYR A 197 -19.00 -1.00 0.32
C TYR A 197 -19.46 0.45 0.41
N VAL A 198 -18.69 1.35 -0.20
CA VAL A 198 -19.03 2.77 -0.35
C VAL A 198 -18.83 3.17 -1.81
N ASP A 199 -19.88 3.70 -2.43
CA ASP A 199 -19.87 4.16 -3.81
C ASP A 199 -19.30 5.59 -3.92
N PHE A 200 -18.63 5.94 -5.04
CA PHE A 200 -18.19 7.32 -5.27
C PHE A 200 -19.37 8.29 -5.53
N PRO A 201 -19.36 9.58 -5.12
CA PRO A 201 -20.57 10.43 -5.09
C PRO A 201 -20.98 10.89 -6.50
N ASN A 202 -20.12 10.62 -7.49
CA ASN A 202 -20.31 10.92 -8.90
C ASN A 202 -20.29 9.64 -9.74
N THR A 203 -20.69 8.48 -9.17
CA THR A 203 -20.90 7.25 -9.94
C THR A 203 -21.95 7.53 -11.02
N GLY A 204 -21.51 7.91 -12.22
CA GLY A 204 -22.36 8.08 -13.40
C GLY A 204 -23.00 6.76 -13.87
N ALA A 205 -22.84 5.67 -13.12
CA ALA A 205 -23.40 4.35 -13.34
C ALA A 205 -24.93 4.27 -13.16
N SER A 206 -25.63 5.36 -12.83
CA SER A 206 -27.10 5.37 -12.79
C SER A 206 -27.78 5.57 -14.15
N ILE A 207 -27.02 5.78 -15.24
CA ILE A 207 -27.62 5.87 -16.60
C ILE A 207 -27.23 4.64 -17.40
N GLY A 208 -28.00 3.57 -17.20
CA GLY A 208 -27.87 2.33 -17.96
C GLY A 208 -28.16 2.54 -19.44
N LEU A 209 -27.15 2.34 -20.28
CA LEU A 209 -27.32 1.94 -21.67
C LEU A 209 -26.50 0.66 -21.90
N PRO A 210 -27.13 -0.45 -22.32
CA PRO A 210 -26.40 -1.69 -22.62
C PRO A 210 -25.40 -1.44 -23.76
N GLY A 211 -24.13 -1.76 -23.54
CA GLY A 211 -23.09 -1.72 -24.58
C GLY A 211 -22.26 -0.44 -24.66
N THR A 212 -22.34 0.48 -23.69
CA THR A 212 -21.43 1.63 -23.60
C THR A 212 -20.43 1.43 -22.46
N LEU A 213 -19.13 1.45 -22.77
CA LEU A 213 -18.08 1.58 -21.75
C LEU A 213 -18.24 2.97 -21.13
N SER A 214 -18.72 3.03 -19.89
CA SER A 214 -18.78 4.29 -19.14
C SER A 214 -17.35 4.87 -19.06
N PRO A 215 -17.14 6.18 -19.27
CA PRO A 215 -15.82 6.79 -19.14
C PRO A 215 -15.54 7.00 -17.65
N LEU A 216 -15.37 5.91 -16.89
CA LEU A 216 -15.03 5.98 -15.48
C LEU A 216 -13.51 5.77 -15.33
N PRO A 217 -12.77 6.80 -14.89
CA PRO A 217 -11.32 6.79 -14.80
C PRO A 217 -10.82 6.21 -13.45
N PRO A 218 -9.59 5.66 -13.40
CA PRO A 218 -9.12 4.87 -12.26
C PRO A 218 -8.85 5.72 -11.01
N TYR A 219 -9.45 5.33 -9.88
CA TYR A 219 -9.00 5.72 -8.54
C TYR A 219 -7.96 4.70 -8.07
N VAL A 220 -6.73 5.15 -7.81
CA VAL A 220 -5.58 4.24 -7.68
C VAL A 220 -5.02 4.18 -6.26
N ASP A 221 -5.06 5.30 -5.55
CA ASP A 221 -4.44 5.42 -4.22
C ASP A 221 -5.54 5.74 -3.20
N VAL A 222 -5.46 5.07 -2.05
CA VAL A 222 -6.35 5.28 -0.90
C VAL A 222 -5.53 5.42 0.36
N ALA A 223 -5.78 6.50 1.10
CA ALA A 223 -5.15 6.75 2.39
C ALA A 223 -6.22 7.07 3.43
N VAL A 224 -6.08 6.52 4.64
CA VAL A 224 -6.96 6.85 5.77
C VAL A 224 -6.21 7.77 6.73
N ASN A 225 -6.84 8.89 7.09
CA ASN A 225 -6.29 9.79 8.09
C ASN A 225 -6.76 9.39 9.50
N TYR A 226 -5.80 9.23 10.40
CA TYR A 226 -6.02 8.94 11.83
C TYR A 226 -6.08 10.19 12.72
N GLY A 227 -5.85 11.38 12.14
CA GLY A 227 -5.83 12.68 12.81
C GLY A 227 -7.20 13.38 12.87
N PRO A 228 -7.25 14.69 13.23
CA PRO A 228 -8.50 15.43 13.34
C PRO A 228 -9.23 15.47 11.99
N GLY A 229 -10.32 14.71 11.90
CA GLY A 229 -11.03 14.42 10.65
C GLY A 229 -10.94 12.94 10.33
N ASP A 230 -11.87 12.18 10.87
CA ASP A 230 -12.07 10.76 10.59
C ASP A 230 -12.48 10.57 9.12
N ALA A 231 -11.51 10.30 8.24
CA ALA A 231 -11.70 10.44 6.81
C ALA A 231 -10.81 9.54 5.94
N ILE A 232 -11.35 9.16 4.79
CA ILE A 232 -10.60 8.55 3.68
C ILE A 232 -10.25 9.63 2.67
N TYR A 233 -9.01 9.66 2.21
CA TYR A 233 -8.56 10.44 1.08
C TYR A 233 -8.21 9.50 -0.07
N PHE A 234 -8.46 9.95 -1.29
CA PHE A 234 -8.20 9.16 -2.49
C PHE A 234 -7.77 10.06 -3.63
N THR A 235 -6.99 9.51 -4.56
CA THR A 235 -6.55 10.24 -5.76
C THR A 235 -7.43 9.90 -6.95
N ASP A 236 -7.87 10.93 -7.67
CA ASP A 236 -8.50 10.82 -8.99
C ASP A 236 -7.50 11.31 -10.02
N ILE A 237 -6.86 10.35 -10.70
CA ILE A 237 -5.79 10.62 -11.65
C ILE A 237 -6.30 11.44 -12.84
N SER A 238 -7.51 11.16 -13.31
CA SER A 238 -8.07 11.83 -14.49
C SER A 238 -8.55 13.25 -14.21
N GLY A 239 -9.12 13.46 -13.03
CA GLY A 239 -9.60 14.75 -12.57
C GLY A 239 -8.47 15.62 -11.99
N ASN A 240 -7.25 15.07 -11.91
CA ASN A 240 -6.09 15.70 -11.28
C ASN A 240 -6.45 16.31 -9.92
N ARG A 241 -7.11 15.51 -9.07
CA ARG A 241 -7.66 15.97 -7.79
C ARG A 241 -7.54 14.92 -6.70
N VAL A 242 -7.65 15.37 -5.46
CA VAL A 242 -7.75 14.53 -4.26
C VAL A 242 -9.19 14.65 -3.73
N GLY A 243 -9.85 13.51 -3.55
CA GLY A 243 -11.16 13.43 -2.92
C GLY A 243 -11.08 13.09 -1.44
N ARG A 244 -12.20 13.29 -0.72
CA ARG A 244 -12.30 13.01 0.72
C ARG A 244 -13.69 12.47 1.09
N TYR A 245 -13.73 11.40 1.86
CA TYR A 245 -14.91 10.94 2.59
C TYR A 245 -14.79 11.14 4.08
N SER A 246 -15.88 11.53 4.72
CA SER A 246 -16.01 11.41 6.17
C SER A 246 -16.36 9.97 6.53
N LEU A 247 -15.62 9.37 7.44
CA LEU A 247 -15.92 8.07 8.04
C LEU A 247 -16.94 8.17 9.18
N SER A 248 -17.11 9.37 9.75
CA SER A 248 -18.04 9.59 10.86
C SER A 248 -19.48 9.21 10.48
N GLY A 249 -20.03 8.22 11.19
CA GLY A 249 -21.41 7.75 11.01
C GLY A 249 -21.61 6.71 9.90
N LEU A 250 -20.56 6.22 9.26
CA LEU A 250 -20.66 5.14 8.27
C LEU A 250 -20.70 3.73 8.89
N TYR A 251 -20.19 3.57 10.12
CA TYR A 251 -20.04 2.27 10.81
C TYR A 251 -20.25 2.43 12.32
#